data_AF-A0A838KRJ8-F1
#
_entry.id   AF-A0A838KRJ8-F1
#
_cell.length_a   1.000
_cell.length_b   1.000
_cell.length_c   1.000
_cell.angle_alpha   90.00
_cell.angle_beta   90.00
_cell.angle_gamma   90.00
#
_symmetry.space_group_name_H-M   'P 1'
#
loop_
_entity.id
_entity.type
_entity.pdbx_description
1 polymer ?
#
loop_
_entity_poly.entity_id
_entity_poly.type
_entity_poly.pdbx_seq_one_letter_code
_entity_poly.pdbx_strand_id
1 'polypeptide(L)'
;NIHNLRETNQWNWYGEGDDMIFIDGEQWPPSLHGTGTEDYFNTAWCPQQEYSAPYHGITLGGGDNWGGHISLYRFHVEDPVTFERSIRVTIEHGHANKRSDDYSSVAYWYQAEPHRSFSILPVEQRIPRQP
;
A
#
# COMPACT_ATOMS: atom_id res chain seq x y z
N ASN A 1 -3.51 -1.05 -4.75
CA ASN A 1 -3.49 -1.73 -6.07
C ASN A 1 -2.13 -1.55 -6.69
N ILE A 2 -1.61 -2.63 -7.25
CA ILE A 2 -0.30 -2.69 -7.88
C ILE A 2 -0.50 -3.35 -9.25
N HIS A 3 0.08 -2.78 -10.30
CA HIS A 3 0.23 -3.46 -11.58
C HIS A 3 1.72 -3.71 -11.79
N ASN A 4 2.14 -4.95 -11.53
CA ASN A 4 3.51 -5.41 -11.72
C ASN A 4 3.73 -5.72 -13.20
N LEU A 5 4.38 -4.79 -13.90
CA LEU A 5 4.67 -4.85 -15.33
C LEU A 5 5.99 -5.58 -15.64
N ARG A 6 6.72 -6.04 -14.62
CA ARG A 6 8.05 -6.63 -14.80
C ARG A 6 7.94 -8.08 -15.26
N GLU A 7 8.31 -8.35 -16.50
CA GLU A 7 8.51 -9.71 -17.02
C GLU A 7 9.92 -10.21 -16.71
N THR A 8 10.04 -11.31 -15.95
CA THR A 8 11.35 -11.86 -15.59
C THR A 8 11.27 -13.33 -15.15
N ASN A 9 12.38 -14.06 -15.35
CA ASN A 9 12.59 -15.40 -14.79
C ASN A 9 13.25 -15.37 -13.40
N GLN A 10 13.58 -14.18 -12.88
CA GLN A 10 14.09 -14.01 -11.52
C GLN A 10 12.93 -13.90 -10.52
N TRP A 11 13.23 -13.98 -9.23
CA TRP A 11 12.27 -13.69 -8.17
C TRP A 11 11.68 -12.28 -8.34
N ASN A 12 10.35 -12.18 -8.46
CA ASN A 12 9.66 -10.94 -8.81
C ASN A 12 8.67 -10.45 -7.76
N TRP A 13 8.85 -10.88 -6.51
CA TRP A 13 8.05 -10.41 -5.39
C TRP A 13 8.03 -8.88 -5.29
N TYR A 14 6.83 -8.30 -5.13
CA TYR A 14 6.61 -6.87 -5.09
C TYR A 14 6.62 -6.32 -3.65
N GLY A 15 6.28 -7.16 -2.67
CA GLY A 15 5.81 -6.73 -1.36
C GLY A 15 6.89 -6.58 -0.28
N GLU A 16 8.18 -6.54 -0.61
CA GLU A 16 9.24 -6.26 0.39
C GLU A 16 9.25 -4.80 0.91
N GLY A 17 8.23 -4.01 0.59
CA GLY A 17 8.21 -2.59 0.94
C GLY A 17 7.53 -2.35 2.28
N ASP A 18 8.22 -1.66 3.18
CA ASP A 18 7.74 -1.37 4.54
C ASP A 18 6.67 -0.27 4.53
N ASP A 19 5.63 -0.41 5.35
CA ASP A 19 4.76 0.71 5.71
C ASP A 19 5.46 1.62 6.73
N MET A 20 5.27 2.92 6.56
CA MET A 20 5.89 3.96 7.39
C MET A 20 4.83 5.02 7.66
N ILE A 21 4.43 5.16 8.93
CA ILE A 21 3.37 6.08 9.34
C ILE A 21 3.95 7.12 10.30
N PHE A 22 4.06 8.36 9.81
CA PHE A 22 4.57 9.50 10.57
C PHE A 22 3.41 10.23 11.22
N ILE A 23 3.42 10.34 12.54
CA ILE A 23 2.40 11.03 13.33
C ILE A 23 2.95 12.36 13.81
N ASP A 24 2.16 13.43 13.70
CA ASP A 24 2.39 14.74 14.31
C ASP A 24 3.76 15.39 14.08
N GLY A 25 4.36 15.13 12.92
CA GLY A 25 5.63 15.70 12.49
C GLY A 25 6.87 14.90 12.92
N GLU A 26 6.69 13.62 13.27
CA GLU A 26 7.76 12.67 13.51
C GLU A 26 8.86 12.73 12.43
N GLN A 27 10.10 12.59 12.89
CA GLN A 27 11.27 12.47 12.01
C GLN A 27 11.53 11.01 11.66
N TRP A 28 12.42 10.79 10.70
CA TRP A 28 12.87 9.44 10.38
C TRP A 28 13.75 8.84 11.51
N PRO A 29 13.57 7.56 11.87
CA PRO A 29 12.47 6.67 11.48
C PRO A 29 11.17 6.95 12.27
N PRO A 30 9.99 6.75 11.67
CA PRO A 30 8.72 6.91 12.37
C PRO A 30 8.56 5.85 13.48
N SER A 31 7.67 6.11 14.45
CA SER A 31 7.36 5.17 15.52
C SER A 31 6.59 3.93 15.03
N LEU A 32 5.82 4.09 13.96
CA LEU A 32 5.14 3.01 13.24
C LEU A 32 5.89 2.73 11.93
N HIS A 33 6.70 1.68 11.97
CA HIS A 33 7.55 1.23 10.86
C HIS A 33 7.41 -0.29 10.73
N GLY A 34 6.89 -0.75 9.60
CA GLY A 34 6.62 -2.15 9.32
C GLY A 34 7.82 -2.94 8.80
N THR A 35 7.51 -4.08 8.19
CA THR A 35 8.50 -5.09 7.76
C THR A 35 8.28 -5.63 6.35
N GLY A 36 7.17 -5.27 5.72
CA GLY A 36 6.76 -5.77 4.43
C GLY A 36 5.32 -5.37 4.12
N THR A 37 4.99 -5.33 2.85
CA THR A 37 3.66 -5.00 2.36
C THR A 37 2.68 -6.11 2.74
N GLU A 38 3.02 -7.39 2.53
CA GLU A 38 2.12 -8.49 2.91
C GLU A 38 1.92 -8.54 4.43
N ASP A 39 2.96 -8.22 5.20
CA ASP A 39 2.93 -8.15 6.66
C ASP A 39 1.98 -7.05 7.12
N TYR A 40 2.06 -5.85 6.51
CA TYR A 40 1.12 -4.77 6.75
C TYR A 40 -0.32 -5.17 6.41
N PHE A 41 -0.54 -6.03 5.41
CA PHE A 41 -1.88 -6.54 5.08
C PHE A 41 -2.29 -7.80 5.87
N ASN A 42 -1.62 -8.09 7.00
CA ASN A 42 -1.87 -9.24 7.90
C ASN A 42 -1.77 -10.60 7.19
N THR A 43 -0.84 -10.72 6.25
CA THR A 43 -0.49 -11.95 5.58
C THR A 43 1.01 -12.21 5.74
N ALA A 44 1.56 -13.24 5.09
CA ALA A 44 2.98 -13.57 5.21
C ALA A 44 3.45 -14.44 4.04
N TRP A 45 4.77 -14.52 3.87
CA TRP A 45 5.44 -15.44 2.93
C TRP A 45 5.04 -15.26 1.47
N CYS A 46 5.03 -14.01 1.00
CA CYS A 46 4.80 -13.67 -0.41
C CYS A 46 3.50 -14.29 -0.97
N PRO A 47 2.33 -14.05 -0.35
CA PRO A 47 1.10 -14.75 -0.72
C PRO A 47 0.66 -14.37 -2.14
N GLN A 48 0.01 -15.32 -2.79
CA GLN A 48 -0.70 -15.13 -4.07
C GLN A 48 -2.18 -15.54 -3.97
N GLN A 49 -2.54 -16.20 -2.87
CA GLN A 49 -3.87 -16.72 -2.65
C GLN A 49 -4.82 -15.57 -2.32
N GLU A 50 -5.98 -15.56 -3.00
CA GLU A 50 -7.07 -14.69 -2.60
C GLU A 50 -7.53 -15.04 -1.18
N TYR A 51 -7.81 -14.01 -0.40
CA TYR A 51 -8.22 -14.15 0.99
C TYR A 51 -9.14 -12.99 1.36
N SER A 52 -10.19 -13.28 2.11
CA SER A 52 -11.15 -12.27 2.56
C SER A 52 -11.46 -12.46 4.04
N ALA A 53 -11.11 -11.43 4.82
CA ALA A 53 -11.55 -11.26 6.19
C ALA A 53 -12.27 -9.90 6.35
N PRO A 54 -13.00 -9.66 7.45
CA PRO A 54 -13.76 -8.43 7.62
C PRO A 54 -12.93 -7.15 7.46
N TYR A 55 -11.67 -7.15 7.91
CA TYR A 55 -10.83 -5.96 7.99
C TYR A 55 -9.57 -6.00 7.12
N HIS A 56 -9.24 -7.12 6.48
CA HIS A 56 -8.10 -7.20 5.57
C HIS A 56 -8.27 -8.34 4.57
N GLY A 57 -7.51 -8.30 3.48
CA GLY A 57 -7.50 -9.39 2.52
C GLY A 57 -6.77 -9.08 1.23
N ILE A 58 -6.70 -10.11 0.39
CA ILE A 58 -6.12 -10.12 -0.96
C ILE A 58 -7.27 -10.41 -1.92
N THR A 59 -7.71 -9.39 -2.66
CA THR A 59 -8.78 -9.56 -3.66
C THR A 59 -8.25 -9.99 -5.01
N LEU A 60 -6.98 -9.69 -5.31
CA LEU A 60 -6.24 -10.19 -6.47
C LEU A 60 -4.78 -10.42 -6.03
N GLY A 61 -4.27 -11.64 -6.16
CA GLY A 61 -2.90 -12.00 -5.75
C GLY A 61 -1.81 -11.79 -6.80
N GLY A 62 -2.19 -11.39 -8.02
CA GLY A 62 -1.30 -11.38 -9.19
C GLY A 62 -1.30 -12.72 -9.95
N GLY A 63 -0.79 -12.70 -11.18
CA GLY A 63 -0.53 -13.87 -12.01
C GLY A 63 0.84 -14.49 -11.73
N ASP A 64 1.32 -15.33 -12.65
CA ASP A 64 2.60 -16.04 -12.51
C ASP A 64 3.73 -15.11 -12.07
N ASN A 65 4.51 -15.56 -11.06
CA ASN A 65 5.60 -14.78 -10.45
C ASN A 65 5.16 -13.36 -10.01
N TRP A 66 3.94 -13.26 -9.44
CA TRP A 66 3.28 -12.02 -9.01
C TRP A 66 3.21 -10.92 -10.08
N GLY A 67 3.19 -11.29 -11.36
CA GLY A 67 2.98 -10.36 -12.47
C GLY A 67 1.53 -9.87 -12.55
N GLY A 68 1.29 -8.79 -13.29
CA GLY A 68 -0.07 -8.28 -13.52
C GLY A 68 -0.66 -7.58 -12.29
N HIS A 69 -1.97 -7.72 -12.08
CA HIS A 69 -2.70 -6.93 -11.09
C HIS A 69 -2.76 -7.59 -9.72
N ILE A 70 -2.38 -6.82 -8.70
CA ILE A 70 -2.49 -7.17 -7.28
C ILE A 70 -3.37 -6.14 -6.58
N SER A 71 -4.29 -6.61 -5.75
CA SER A 71 -5.21 -5.79 -4.97
C SER A 71 -5.34 -6.34 -3.56
N LEU A 72 -5.13 -5.44 -2.59
CA LEU A 72 -5.04 -5.71 -1.15
C LEU A 72 -5.90 -4.66 -0.44
N TYR A 73 -6.47 -5.03 0.71
CA TYR A 73 -7.16 -4.07 1.58
C TYR A 73 -6.83 -4.31 3.04
N ARG A 74 -6.81 -3.22 3.82
CA ARG A 74 -6.78 -3.22 5.28
C ARG A 74 -7.61 -2.04 5.80
N PHE A 75 -8.46 -2.30 6.77
CA PHE A 75 -9.27 -1.32 7.47
C PHE A 75 -8.90 -1.33 8.95
N HIS A 76 -8.44 -0.19 9.45
CA HIS A 76 -8.10 0.02 10.86
C HIS A 76 -9.36 0.41 11.66
N VAL A 77 -10.31 -0.52 11.77
CA VAL A 77 -11.60 -0.28 12.47
C VAL A 77 -11.42 -0.35 13.97
N GLU A 78 -10.88 -1.46 14.47
CA GLU A 78 -10.65 -1.70 15.90
C GLU A 78 -9.30 -1.14 16.37
N ASP A 79 -8.40 -0.86 15.44
CA ASP A 79 -7.01 -0.43 15.64
C ASP A 79 -6.68 0.88 14.88
N PRO A 80 -7.44 1.98 15.09
CA PRO A 80 -7.23 3.22 14.35
C PRO A 80 -5.86 3.83 14.63
N VAL A 81 -5.21 4.35 13.58
CA VAL A 81 -4.01 5.17 13.73
C VAL A 81 -4.42 6.62 13.98
N THR A 82 -4.33 7.05 15.23
CA THR A 82 -4.74 8.39 15.69
C THR A 82 -3.64 9.42 15.52
N PHE A 83 -4.01 10.68 15.29
CA PHE A 83 -3.10 11.83 15.21
C PHE A 83 -3.77 13.09 15.74
N GLU A 84 -3.00 14.04 16.26
CA GLU A 84 -3.51 15.32 16.81
C GLU A 84 -3.41 16.47 15.80
N ARG A 85 -2.31 16.52 15.04
CA ARG A 85 -1.93 17.63 14.17
C ARG A 85 -1.74 17.21 12.72
N SER A 86 -1.10 16.08 12.48
CA SER A 86 -0.82 15.61 11.12
C SER A 86 -0.56 14.12 11.06
N ILE A 87 -0.86 13.52 9.91
CA ILE A 87 -0.48 12.15 9.59
C ILE A 87 0.09 12.11 8.17
N ARG A 88 1.14 11.32 7.99
CA ARG A 88 1.66 10.94 6.67
C ARG A 88 1.88 9.43 6.65
N VAL A 89 1.09 8.74 5.85
CA VAL A 89 1.20 7.30 5.61
C VAL A 89 1.91 7.08 4.28
N THR A 90 2.94 6.25 4.28
CA THR A 90 3.70 5.85 3.09
C THR A 90 3.97 4.36 3.12
N ILE A 91 4.18 3.76 1.96
CA ILE A 91 4.65 2.38 1.81
C ILE A 91 5.76 2.37 0.77
N GLU A 92 6.84 1.64 1.00
CA GLU A 92 7.90 1.53 0.00
C GLU A 92 7.43 0.74 -1.23
N HIS A 93 7.95 1.08 -2.40
CA HIS A 93 7.73 0.31 -3.63
C HIS A 93 8.79 -0.80 -3.75
N GLY A 94 8.56 -1.90 -3.02
CA GLY A 94 9.57 -2.91 -2.73
C GLY A 94 10.74 -2.36 -1.90
N HIS A 95 11.59 -3.25 -1.39
CA HIS A 95 12.68 -2.85 -0.49
C HIS A 95 13.49 -1.67 -1.01
N ALA A 96 13.63 -0.61 -0.20
CA ALA A 96 14.35 0.61 -0.54
C ALA A 96 13.85 1.30 -1.81
N ASN A 97 12.54 1.18 -2.11
CA ASN A 97 11.88 1.75 -3.28
C ASN A 97 12.52 1.32 -4.62
N LYS A 98 13.08 0.11 -4.69
CA LYS A 98 13.81 -0.38 -5.87
C LYS A 98 12.92 -0.82 -7.04
N ARG A 99 11.59 -0.79 -6.88
CA ARG A 99 10.63 -1.20 -7.91
C ARG A 99 10.00 -0.01 -8.61
N SER A 100 9.46 -0.25 -9.80
CA SER A 100 8.84 0.78 -10.66
C SER A 100 7.49 0.31 -11.20
N ASP A 101 6.76 -0.47 -10.40
CA ASP A 101 5.40 -0.89 -10.73
C ASP A 101 4.43 0.30 -10.75
N ASP A 102 3.24 0.09 -11.31
CA ASP A 102 2.19 1.10 -11.30
C ASP A 102 1.32 0.94 -10.04
N TYR A 103 1.29 1.97 -9.19
CA TYR A 103 0.60 1.96 -7.90
C TYR A 103 -0.59 2.89 -7.90
N SER A 104 -1.70 2.44 -7.31
CA SER A 104 -2.81 3.30 -6.92
C SER A 104 -3.40 2.87 -5.58
N SER A 105 -3.84 3.83 -4.79
CA SER A 105 -4.41 3.60 -3.46
C SER A 105 -5.53 4.59 -3.17
N VAL A 106 -6.36 4.25 -2.18
CA VAL A 106 -7.36 5.12 -1.58
C VAL A 106 -7.18 5.01 -0.08
N ALA A 107 -7.13 6.16 0.61
CA ALA A 107 -7.10 6.22 2.06
C ALA A 107 -8.44 6.73 2.58
N TYR A 108 -8.89 6.17 3.69
CA TYR A 108 -10.10 6.59 4.41
C TYR A 108 -9.68 7.04 5.80
N TRP A 109 -10.14 8.21 6.24
CA TRP A 109 -9.85 8.73 7.57
C TRP A 109 -10.95 9.66 8.06
N TYR A 110 -10.91 9.98 9.35
CA TYR A 110 -11.73 11.02 9.97
C TYR A 110 -10.80 12.08 10.55
N GLN A 111 -11.23 13.34 10.51
CA GLN A 111 -10.55 14.45 11.18
C GLN A 111 -11.56 15.52 11.58
N ALA A 112 -11.17 16.38 12.53
CA ALA A 112 -11.92 17.58 12.84
C ALA A 112 -11.79 18.63 11.71
N GLU A 113 -12.81 19.48 11.60
CA GLU A 113 -12.83 20.62 10.68
C GLU A 113 -12.11 21.84 11.28
N PRO A 114 -11.52 22.73 10.44
CA PRO A 114 -11.47 22.65 8.99
C PRO A 114 -10.39 21.69 8.47
N HIS A 115 -10.72 20.90 7.44
CA HIS A 115 -9.74 20.10 6.72
C HIS A 115 -9.14 20.84 5.52
N ARG A 116 -7.97 20.37 5.04
CA ARG A 116 -7.41 20.82 3.75
C ARG A 116 -8.33 20.37 2.63
N SER A 117 -8.58 21.20 1.61
CA SER A 117 -9.29 20.74 0.42
C SER A 117 -8.47 19.69 -0.35
N PHE A 118 -9.10 18.56 -0.69
CA PHE A 118 -8.50 17.51 -1.50
C PHE A 118 -9.05 17.57 -2.92
N SER A 119 -8.16 17.45 -3.91
CA SER A 119 -8.53 17.24 -5.31
C SER A 119 -7.99 15.90 -5.79
N ILE A 120 -8.59 15.37 -6.85
CA ILE A 120 -8.09 14.19 -7.53
C ILE A 120 -7.25 14.62 -8.74
N LEU A 121 -6.24 13.83 -9.09
CA LEU A 121 -5.46 14.02 -10.31
C LEU A 121 -6.38 13.96 -11.56
N PRO A 122 -5.99 14.60 -12.68
CA PRO A 122 -6.67 14.44 -13.96
C PRO A 122 -6.81 12.97 -14.37
N VAL A 123 -7.81 12.65 -15.18
CA VAL A 123 -8.11 11.26 -15.58
C VAL A 123 -6.90 10.63 -16.29
N GLU A 124 -6.24 11.38 -17.16
CA GLU A 124 -5.12 10.95 -17.98
C GLU A 124 -3.92 10.49 -17.15
N GLN A 125 -3.79 11.00 -15.92
CA GLN A 125 -2.73 10.63 -14.98
C GLN A 125 -3.10 9.45 -14.07
N ARG A 126 -4.32 8.92 -14.21
CA ARG A 126 -4.86 7.81 -13.41
C ARG A 126 -5.29 6.62 -14.27
N ILE A 127 -5.00 6.64 -15.56
CA ILE A 127 -5.20 5.50 -16.44
C ILE A 127 -4.10 4.48 -16.12
N PRO A 128 -4.44 3.20 -15.85
CA PRO A 128 -3.45 2.16 -15.64
C PRO A 128 -2.47 2.06 -16.82
N ARG A 129 -1.19 1.94 -16.51
CA ARG A 129 -0.16 1.71 -17.54
C ARG A 129 -0.43 0.41 -18.28
N GLN A 130 -0.27 0.47 -19.60
CA GLN A 130 -0.32 -0.71 -20.45
C GLN A 130 1.04 -1.44 -20.42
N PRO A 131 1.06 -2.78 -20.53
CA PRO A 131 2.29 -3.55 -20.67
C PRO A 131 3.05 -3.21 -21.97
#